data_AF-A0A0V1E7F6-F1
#
_entry.id   AF-A0A0V1E7F6-F1
#
_cell.length_a   1.000
_cell.length_b   1.000
_cell.length_c   1.000
_cell.angle_alpha   90.00
_cell.angle_beta   90.00
_cell.angle_gamma   90.00
#
_symmetry.space_group_name_H-M   'P 1'
#
loop_
_entity.id
_entity.type
_entity.pdbx_description
1 polymer ?
#
loop_
_entity_poly.entity_id
_entity_poly.type
_entity_poly.pdbx_seq_one_letter_code
_entity_poly.pdbx_strand_id
1 'polypeptide(L)'
;LFCKIKAMSASSIYVKQIIQGYCDFGEKSCLALGSVTLIKDDEVNILVDCAGPKQSNLLKKALNKYDVDLEEIHYLICTHGHLDHVGNINLFPEAIIILENDILHGRSEYYSWPMELERYELTKNVNLMRTPGHTSHDISVVVENVPQKGRIIVAGDIFECELDLKQSDLWERSSFNKVLQKESRKRILSLADHIIPGHDGMFEVKSSSKVFENKCETKAIYLYKMVRVKESSRFGQGIVFTVQRQFDLNTMLFLTFSESNGFLENNQCQKVNIVDWKSLAFCKAKMINMNFTLTIDQEVYLFSTFDIGAVDVDNSIANN
;
A
#
# COMPACT_ATOMS: atom_id res chain seq x y z
N LEU A 1 -1.84 -42.54 -33.21
CA LEU A 1 -1.65 -41.14 -32.78
C LEU A 1 -2.26 -40.99 -31.38
N PHE A 2 -1.54 -41.41 -30.33
CA PHE A 2 -2.01 -41.21 -28.94
C PHE A 2 -1.54 -39.83 -28.48
N CYS A 3 -2.47 -38.88 -28.45
CA CYS A 3 -2.22 -37.55 -27.92
C CYS A 3 -2.08 -37.68 -26.39
N LYS A 4 -0.83 -37.67 -25.90
CA LYS A 4 -0.57 -37.45 -24.47
C LYS A 4 -1.02 -36.03 -24.14
N ILE A 5 -2.23 -35.91 -23.60
CA ILE A 5 -2.61 -34.72 -22.85
C ILE A 5 -1.63 -34.67 -21.67
N LYS A 6 -0.61 -33.80 -21.77
CA LYS A 6 0.14 -33.37 -20.58
C LYS A 6 -0.92 -32.74 -19.68
N ALA A 7 -1.29 -33.41 -18.61
CA ALA A 7 -2.00 -32.76 -17.52
C ALA A 7 -1.18 -31.52 -17.16
N MET A 8 -1.77 -30.34 -17.31
CA MET A 8 -1.19 -29.13 -16.75
C MET A 8 -1.07 -29.40 -15.26
N SER A 9 0.17 -29.50 -14.75
CA SER A 9 0.41 -29.62 -13.32
C SER A 9 -0.36 -28.50 -12.64
N ALA A 10 -1.25 -28.83 -11.70
CA ALA A 10 -1.86 -27.82 -10.86
C ALA A 10 -0.74 -26.99 -10.23
N SER A 11 -0.82 -25.66 -10.35
CA SER A 11 0.16 -24.78 -9.73
C SER A 11 0.23 -25.08 -8.24
N SER A 12 1.43 -25.33 -7.72
CA SER A 12 1.63 -25.72 -6.33
C SER A 12 2.07 -24.50 -5.52
N ILE A 13 1.14 -23.58 -5.28
CA ILE A 13 1.37 -22.48 -4.34
C ILE A 13 1.23 -23.00 -2.90
N TYR A 14 2.23 -22.70 -2.09
CA TYR A 14 2.36 -23.13 -0.71
C TYR A 14 2.87 -21.97 0.15
N VAL A 15 2.27 -21.77 1.32
CA VAL A 15 2.65 -20.72 2.27
C VAL A 15 2.81 -21.30 3.66
N LYS A 16 3.92 -20.98 4.31
CA LYS A 16 4.21 -21.43 5.66
C LYS A 16 4.94 -20.38 6.48
N GLN A 17 4.33 -19.97 7.57
CA GLN A 17 5.02 -19.25 8.65
C GLN A 17 5.98 -20.25 9.32
N ILE A 18 7.27 -20.14 9.01
CA ILE A 18 8.32 -21.07 9.48
C ILE A 18 8.87 -20.64 10.84
N ILE A 19 8.79 -19.35 11.15
CA ILE A 19 8.99 -18.78 12.49
C ILE A 19 7.77 -17.93 12.80
N GLN A 20 7.07 -18.26 13.88
CA GLN A 20 6.03 -17.42 14.44
C GLN A 20 6.69 -16.32 15.27
N GLY A 21 6.40 -15.06 14.94
CA GLY A 21 6.87 -13.92 15.69
C GLY A 21 6.21 -13.82 17.06
N TYR A 22 6.77 -12.97 17.91
CA TYR A 22 6.23 -12.62 19.21
C TYR A 22 6.70 -11.22 19.61
N CYS A 23 5.94 -10.58 20.49
CA CYS A 23 6.29 -9.28 21.05
C CYS A 23 5.75 -9.20 22.49
N ASP A 24 6.66 -9.16 23.46
CA ASP A 24 6.35 -9.07 24.89
C ASP A 24 6.93 -7.78 25.47
N PHE A 25 6.06 -6.88 25.90
CA PHE A 25 6.44 -5.57 26.42
C PHE A 25 6.66 -5.64 27.92
N GLY A 26 7.93 -5.64 28.33
CA GLY A 26 8.34 -5.44 29.72
C GLY A 26 8.42 -3.96 30.09
N GLU A 27 8.74 -3.67 31.36
CA GLU A 27 8.79 -2.30 31.89
C GLU A 27 9.84 -1.40 31.22
N LYS A 28 10.98 -1.96 30.78
CA LYS A 28 12.13 -1.22 30.25
C LYS A 28 12.60 -1.67 28.87
N SER A 29 12.09 -2.79 28.40
CA SER A 29 12.54 -3.44 27.16
C SER A 29 11.41 -4.29 26.59
N CYS A 30 11.43 -4.48 25.28
CA CYS A 30 10.56 -5.41 24.59
C CYS A 30 11.36 -6.64 24.15
N LEU A 31 10.83 -7.83 24.44
CA LEU A 31 11.32 -9.08 23.89
C LEU A 31 10.51 -9.38 22.62
N ALA A 32 11.12 -9.19 21.46
CA ALA A 32 10.45 -9.32 20.18
C ALA A 32 11.23 -10.18 19.18
N LEU A 33 10.49 -10.80 18.27
CA LEU A 33 11.00 -11.45 17.07
C LEU A 33 9.95 -11.32 15.95
N GLY A 34 10.39 -10.90 14.76
CA GLY A 34 9.55 -10.87 13.58
C GLY A 34 9.24 -12.28 13.05
N SER A 35 8.03 -12.45 12.55
CA SER A 35 7.60 -13.64 11.80
C SER A 35 8.46 -13.83 10.55
N VAL A 36 8.75 -15.09 10.22
CA VAL A 36 9.38 -15.45 8.94
C VAL A 36 8.47 -16.39 8.18
N THR A 37 8.20 -16.07 6.91
CA THR A 37 7.30 -16.83 6.05
C THR A 37 8.01 -17.35 4.82
N LEU A 38 7.95 -18.66 4.59
CA LEU A 38 8.36 -19.30 3.35
C LEU A 38 7.14 -19.45 2.43
N ILE A 39 7.27 -18.97 1.21
CA ILE A 39 6.31 -19.16 0.12
C ILE A 39 7.00 -19.95 -0.97
N LYS A 40 6.38 -21.03 -1.45
CA LYS A 40 6.81 -21.77 -2.65
C LYS A 40 5.73 -21.61 -3.71
N ASP A 41 6.05 -21.00 -4.84
CA ASP A 41 5.17 -20.91 -6.01
C ASP A 41 5.80 -21.64 -7.18
N ASP A 42 5.32 -22.87 -7.44
CA ASP A 42 5.97 -23.81 -8.35
C ASP A 42 7.46 -24.00 -7.95
N GLU A 43 8.42 -23.62 -8.81
CA GLU A 43 9.85 -23.75 -8.54
C GLU A 43 10.47 -22.52 -7.84
N VAL A 44 9.67 -21.48 -7.54
CA VAL A 44 10.17 -20.22 -6.95
C VAL A 44 9.98 -20.25 -5.44
N ASN A 45 11.10 -20.25 -4.70
CA ASN A 45 11.13 -20.06 -3.25
C ASN A 45 11.28 -18.58 -2.90
N ILE A 46 10.34 -18.05 -2.11
CA ILE A 46 10.31 -16.68 -1.63
C ILE A 46 10.31 -16.71 -0.10
N LEU A 47 11.24 -15.99 0.51
CA LEU A 47 11.29 -15.79 1.95
C LEU A 47 10.84 -14.38 2.28
N VAL A 48 9.90 -14.24 3.22
CA VAL A 48 9.45 -12.95 3.75
C VAL A 48 9.98 -12.79 5.16
N ASP A 49 10.77 -11.73 5.35
CA ASP A 49 11.62 -11.42 6.50
C ASP A 49 12.65 -12.52 6.83
N CYS A 50 13.61 -12.21 7.70
CA CYS A 50 14.71 -13.11 8.05
C CYS A 50 15.12 -13.05 9.52
N ALA A 51 14.16 -12.75 10.41
CA ALA A 51 14.33 -12.78 11.87
C ALA A 51 15.44 -11.84 12.40
N GLY A 52 15.65 -11.82 13.72
CA GLY A 52 16.69 -11.03 14.36
C GLY A 52 18.12 -11.55 14.19
N PRO A 53 19.15 -10.70 14.38
CA PRO A 53 20.55 -11.06 14.14
C PRO A 53 21.08 -12.16 15.07
N LYS A 54 20.39 -12.43 16.19
CA LYS A 54 20.73 -13.51 17.12
C LYS A 54 20.07 -14.85 16.76
N GLN A 55 19.24 -14.88 15.72
CA GLN A 55 18.39 -16.01 15.34
C GLN A 55 18.85 -16.73 14.06
N SER A 56 20.08 -16.52 13.59
CA SER A 56 20.63 -17.20 12.41
C SER A 56 20.48 -18.73 12.44
N ASN A 57 20.81 -19.36 13.57
CA ASN A 57 20.66 -20.82 13.74
C ASN A 57 19.19 -21.26 13.79
N LEU A 58 18.30 -20.43 14.33
CA LEU A 58 16.86 -20.70 14.34
C LEU A 58 16.31 -20.66 12.91
N LEU A 59 16.69 -19.64 12.14
CA LEU A 59 16.29 -19.48 10.74
C LEU A 59 16.74 -20.66 9.87
N LYS A 60 18.03 -21.05 9.96
CA LYS A 60 18.56 -22.22 9.25
C LYS A 60 17.79 -23.50 9.59
N LYS A 61 17.54 -23.76 10.88
CA LYS A 61 16.76 -24.92 11.32
C LYS A 61 15.32 -24.88 10.82
N ALA A 62 14.71 -23.69 10.78
CA ALA A 62 13.34 -23.51 10.32
C ALA A 62 13.21 -23.80 8.82
N LEU A 63 14.16 -23.34 8.00
CA LEU A 63 14.21 -23.63 6.55
C LEU A 63 14.47 -25.11 6.26
N ASN A 64 15.46 -25.72 6.94
CA ASN A 64 15.79 -27.13 6.75
C ASN A 64 14.61 -28.07 7.07
N LYS A 65 13.67 -27.66 7.93
CA LYS A 65 12.45 -28.44 8.21
C LYS A 65 11.53 -28.58 6.98
N TYR A 66 11.69 -27.71 5.99
CA TYR A 66 10.93 -27.72 4.73
C TYR A 66 11.80 -28.07 3.52
N ASP A 67 12.98 -28.67 3.78
CA ASP A 67 13.96 -29.08 2.77
C ASP A 67 14.26 -27.93 1.78
N VAL A 68 14.63 -26.77 2.34
CA VAL A 68 15.07 -25.60 1.57
C VAL A 68 16.41 -25.14 2.13
N ASP A 69 17.42 -25.12 1.26
CA ASP A 69 18.72 -24.54 1.57
C ASP A 69 18.71 -23.02 1.37
N LEU A 70 19.64 -22.29 2.00
CA LEU A 70 19.67 -20.82 1.95
C LEU A 70 19.83 -20.29 0.52
N GLU A 71 20.66 -20.99 -0.26
CA GLU A 71 21.00 -20.67 -1.64
C GLU A 71 19.84 -20.94 -2.62
N GLU A 72 18.81 -21.67 -2.19
CA GLU A 72 17.62 -21.96 -3.00
C GLU A 72 16.53 -20.89 -2.86
N ILE A 73 16.73 -19.88 -2.00
CA ILE A 73 15.84 -18.72 -1.90
C ILE A 73 16.09 -17.80 -3.09
N HIS A 74 15.05 -17.62 -3.92
CA HIS A 74 15.13 -16.78 -5.11
C HIS A 74 14.85 -15.31 -4.78
N TYR A 75 13.94 -15.07 -3.84
CA TYR A 75 13.58 -13.74 -3.37
C TYR A 75 13.61 -13.68 -1.85
N LEU A 76 14.30 -12.69 -1.30
CA LEU A 76 14.19 -12.28 0.10
C LEU A 76 13.44 -10.94 0.14
N ILE A 77 12.23 -10.97 0.66
CA ILE A 77 11.38 -9.79 0.82
C ILE A 77 11.44 -9.34 2.27
N CYS A 78 11.99 -8.16 2.52
CA CYS A 78 11.98 -7.52 3.83
C CYS A 78 10.82 -6.53 3.89
N THR A 79 9.86 -6.79 4.78
CA THR A 79 8.66 -5.96 4.93
C THR A 79 9.01 -4.53 5.32
N HIS A 80 10.03 -4.36 6.18
CA HIS A 80 10.59 -3.08 6.61
C HIS A 80 11.95 -3.29 7.30
N GLY A 81 12.65 -2.20 7.62
CA GLY A 81 14.05 -2.21 8.09
C GLY A 81 14.31 -2.47 9.59
N HIS A 82 13.35 -2.98 10.38
CA HIS A 82 13.60 -3.26 11.79
C HIS A 82 14.44 -4.53 12.01
N LEU A 83 15.31 -4.49 13.03
CA LEU A 83 16.37 -5.48 13.25
C LEU A 83 15.88 -6.92 13.39
N ASP A 84 14.70 -7.10 13.96
CA ASP A 84 14.05 -8.39 14.17
C ASP A 84 13.34 -8.95 12.94
N HIS A 85 13.29 -8.18 11.85
CA HIS A 85 12.82 -8.59 10.52
C HIS A 85 13.98 -8.77 9.53
N VAL A 86 15.07 -7.99 9.65
CA VAL A 86 16.17 -7.96 8.65
C VAL A 86 17.51 -8.49 9.15
N GLY A 87 17.54 -9.07 10.34
CA GLY A 87 18.77 -9.39 11.07
C GLY A 87 19.69 -10.41 10.39
N ASN A 88 19.20 -11.18 9.42
CA ASN A 88 19.98 -12.21 8.72
C ASN A 88 20.00 -12.04 7.19
N ILE A 89 19.83 -10.82 6.67
CA ILE A 89 19.91 -10.52 5.22
C ILE A 89 21.18 -11.12 4.60
N ASN A 90 22.31 -11.06 5.31
CA ASN A 90 23.61 -11.54 4.85
C ASN A 90 23.70 -13.06 4.61
N LEU A 91 22.68 -13.84 5.00
CA LEU A 91 22.64 -15.28 4.75
C LEU A 91 22.15 -15.64 3.33
N PHE A 92 21.64 -14.67 2.56
CA PHE A 92 20.98 -14.91 1.27
C PHE A 92 21.65 -14.16 0.11
N PRO A 93 22.95 -14.41 -0.17
CA PRO A 93 23.69 -13.65 -1.18
C PRO A 93 23.22 -13.91 -2.63
N GLU A 94 22.58 -15.05 -2.89
CA GLU A 94 22.09 -15.43 -4.22
C GLU A 94 20.65 -14.94 -4.50
N ALA A 95 19.93 -14.50 -3.46
CA ALA A 95 18.55 -14.05 -3.58
C ALA A 95 18.48 -12.64 -4.17
N ILE A 96 17.42 -12.34 -4.91
CA ILE A 96 16.99 -10.96 -5.15
C ILE A 96 16.43 -10.43 -3.83
N ILE A 97 17.04 -9.38 -3.29
CA ILE A 97 16.63 -8.81 -2.00
C ILE A 97 15.80 -7.57 -2.27
N ILE A 98 14.59 -7.53 -1.72
CA ILE A 98 13.68 -6.39 -1.82
C ILE A 98 13.42 -5.87 -0.41
N LEU A 99 13.85 -4.65 -0.13
CA LEU A 99 13.60 -3.96 1.13
C LEU A 99 13.03 -2.58 0.80
N GLU A 100 11.80 -2.32 1.24
CA GLU A 100 11.09 -1.07 0.94
C GLU A 100 10.99 -0.81 -0.58
N ASN A 101 11.75 0.16 -1.08
CA ASN A 101 11.86 0.51 -2.50
C ASN A 101 13.09 -0.08 -3.18
N ASP A 102 14.04 -0.57 -2.40
CA ASP A 102 15.35 -0.98 -2.89
C ASP A 102 15.31 -2.45 -3.30
N ILE A 103 15.73 -2.71 -4.53
CA ILE A 103 15.84 -4.05 -5.09
C ILE A 103 17.32 -4.28 -5.40
N LEU A 104 17.92 -5.23 -4.70
CA LEU A 104 19.28 -5.68 -4.91
C LEU A 104 19.27 -6.98 -5.71
N HIS A 105 19.99 -6.99 -6.83
CA HIS A 105 20.17 -8.16 -7.67
C HIS A 105 21.64 -8.32 -8.08
N GLY A 106 22.07 -9.55 -8.35
CA GLY A 106 23.41 -9.85 -8.83
C GLY A 106 24.51 -9.37 -7.89
N ARG A 107 25.62 -8.86 -8.47
CA ARG A 107 26.83 -8.47 -7.73
C ARG A 107 26.80 -7.03 -7.22
N SER A 108 25.67 -6.57 -6.67
CA SER A 108 25.40 -5.16 -6.27
C SER A 108 24.77 -4.26 -7.33
N GLU A 109 23.85 -4.80 -8.13
CA GLU A 109 22.98 -3.98 -8.98
C GLU A 109 21.76 -3.54 -8.18
N TYR A 110 21.58 -2.23 -8.04
CA TYR A 110 20.46 -1.64 -7.34
C TYR A 110 19.43 -1.11 -8.33
N TYR A 111 18.18 -1.49 -8.10
CA TYR A 111 17.00 -1.01 -8.81
C TYR A 111 16.03 -0.42 -7.79
N SER A 112 15.17 0.48 -8.25
CA SER A 112 14.09 1.02 -7.41
C SER A 112 12.76 0.51 -7.92
N TRP A 113 11.91 0.05 -7.01
CA TRP A 113 10.50 -0.17 -7.32
C TRP A 113 9.87 1.18 -7.71
N PRO A 114 9.43 1.37 -8.97
CA PRO A 114 8.85 2.63 -9.42
C PRO A 114 7.67 3.06 -8.54
N MET A 115 7.61 4.36 -8.18
CA MET A 115 6.61 4.88 -7.25
C MET A 115 5.19 4.85 -7.82
N GLU A 116 5.07 4.93 -9.14
CA GLU A 116 3.81 4.85 -9.89
C GLU A 116 3.19 3.45 -9.89
N LEU A 117 3.97 2.42 -9.55
CA LEU A 117 3.49 1.05 -9.47
C LEU A 117 3.05 0.74 -8.04
N GLU A 118 1.74 0.59 -7.85
CA GLU A 118 1.18 0.15 -6.56
C GLU A 118 1.53 -1.30 -6.22
N ARG A 119 1.82 -2.12 -7.24
CA ARG A 119 2.12 -3.54 -7.11
C ARG A 119 3.41 -3.91 -7.83
N TYR A 120 4.15 -4.85 -7.27
CA TYR A 120 5.31 -5.47 -7.90
C TYR A 120 5.07 -6.98 -8.01
N GLU A 121 4.90 -7.49 -9.22
CA GLU A 121 4.64 -8.91 -9.46
C GLU A 121 5.95 -9.70 -9.39
N LEU A 122 6.01 -10.69 -8.48
CA LEU A 122 7.14 -11.63 -8.37
C LEU A 122 6.86 -12.89 -9.18
N THR A 123 5.62 -13.37 -9.10
CA THR A 123 5.11 -14.52 -9.82
C THR A 123 3.63 -14.31 -10.13
N LYS A 124 3.00 -15.23 -10.88
CA LYS A 124 1.56 -15.20 -11.17
C LYS A 124 0.67 -15.21 -9.91
N ASN A 125 1.16 -15.75 -8.78
CA ASN A 125 0.40 -15.85 -7.53
C ASN A 125 0.93 -14.93 -6.42
N VAL A 126 2.12 -14.31 -6.58
CA VAL A 126 2.77 -13.53 -5.53
C VAL A 126 3.11 -12.14 -6.03
N ASN A 127 2.57 -11.13 -5.34
CA ASN A 127 2.85 -9.72 -5.61
C ASN A 127 3.10 -8.94 -4.32
N LEU A 128 3.88 -7.88 -4.41
CA LEU A 128 4.11 -6.94 -3.32
C LEU A 128 3.10 -5.80 -3.38
N MET A 129 2.72 -5.27 -2.22
CA MET A 129 1.96 -4.04 -2.11
C MET A 129 2.59 -3.08 -1.09
N ARG A 130 2.51 -1.78 -1.35
CA ARG A 130 3.03 -0.73 -0.45
C ARG A 130 2.06 -0.46 0.67
N THR A 131 2.41 -0.69 1.92
CA THR A 131 1.50 -0.62 3.08
C THR A 131 2.04 0.32 4.15
N PRO A 132 2.42 1.56 3.85
CA PRO A 132 3.12 2.43 4.79
C PRO A 132 2.32 2.67 6.07
N GLY A 133 3.04 2.87 7.18
CA GLY A 133 2.51 3.46 8.39
C GLY A 133 3.19 2.99 9.67
N HIS A 134 3.61 1.73 9.76
CA HIS A 134 4.49 1.28 10.85
C HIS A 134 5.87 1.95 10.71
N THR A 135 6.41 1.90 9.49
CA THR A 135 7.47 2.75 8.97
C THR A 135 6.95 3.57 7.77
N SER A 136 7.76 4.47 7.21
CA SER A 136 7.33 5.26 6.04
C SER A 136 7.22 4.46 4.75
N HIS A 137 7.83 3.27 4.66
CA HIS A 137 7.95 2.51 3.41
C HIS A 137 7.63 1.02 3.56
N ASP A 138 6.85 0.63 4.56
CA ASP A 138 6.45 -0.77 4.72
C ASP A 138 5.85 -1.35 3.44
N ILE A 139 6.17 -2.62 3.20
CA ILE A 139 5.57 -3.43 2.15
C ILE A 139 4.96 -4.70 2.75
N SER A 140 3.94 -5.22 2.08
CA SER A 140 3.31 -6.50 2.41
C SER A 140 3.29 -7.41 1.19
N VAL A 141 3.30 -8.73 1.43
CA VAL A 141 3.29 -9.74 0.37
C VAL A 141 1.89 -10.32 0.23
N VAL A 142 1.31 -10.22 -0.95
CA VAL A 142 0.01 -10.79 -1.31
C VAL A 142 0.24 -12.11 -2.03
N VAL A 143 -0.31 -13.19 -1.46
CA VAL A 143 -0.27 -14.54 -2.03
C VAL A 143 -1.68 -15.00 -2.39
N GLU A 144 -1.91 -15.22 -3.67
CA GLU A 144 -3.20 -15.64 -4.23
C GLU A 144 -3.32 -17.17 -4.30
N ASN A 145 -4.56 -17.65 -4.39
CA ASN A 145 -4.89 -19.05 -4.73
C ASN A 145 -4.32 -20.11 -3.76
N VAL A 146 -4.08 -19.77 -2.48
CA VAL A 146 -3.54 -20.73 -1.51
C VAL A 146 -4.58 -21.79 -1.19
N PRO A 147 -4.29 -23.09 -1.37
CA PRO A 147 -5.23 -24.17 -1.12
C PRO A 147 -5.86 -24.08 0.28
N GLN A 148 -7.19 -24.13 0.32
CA GLN A 148 -8.01 -24.05 1.55
C GLN A 148 -7.94 -22.71 2.32
N LYS A 149 -7.08 -21.78 1.92
CA LYS A 149 -6.88 -20.50 2.62
C LYS A 149 -7.22 -19.27 1.77
N GLY A 150 -7.35 -19.42 0.46
CA GLY A 150 -7.65 -18.30 -0.44
C GLY A 150 -6.46 -17.34 -0.52
N ARG A 151 -6.71 -16.05 -0.31
CA ARG A 151 -5.66 -15.02 -0.30
C ARG A 151 -5.04 -14.87 1.08
N ILE A 152 -3.72 -15.01 1.15
CA ILE A 152 -2.94 -14.73 2.35
C ILE A 152 -2.16 -13.43 2.15
N ILE A 153 -2.18 -12.53 3.14
CA ILE A 153 -1.31 -11.36 3.17
C ILE A 153 -0.30 -11.51 4.31
N VAL A 154 0.99 -11.53 3.97
CA VAL A 154 2.10 -11.40 4.92
C VAL A 154 2.33 -9.92 5.17
N ALA A 155 1.92 -9.44 6.33
CA ALA A 155 1.70 -8.01 6.55
C ALA A 155 2.89 -7.28 7.18
N GLY A 156 3.87 -8.01 7.72
CA GLY A 156 4.82 -7.42 8.66
C GLY A 156 4.07 -6.76 9.83
N ASP A 157 4.62 -5.66 10.35
CA ASP A 157 4.09 -4.97 11.53
C ASP A 157 2.94 -4.01 11.23
N ILE A 158 2.39 -4.06 10.01
CA ILE A 158 1.07 -3.46 9.76
C ILE A 158 0.01 -4.09 10.66
N PHE A 159 0.20 -5.37 11.01
CA PHE A 159 -0.48 -6.03 12.12
C PHE A 159 0.56 -6.64 13.06
N GLU A 160 0.50 -6.25 14.33
CA GLU A 160 1.34 -6.81 15.39
C GLU A 160 0.88 -8.24 15.70
N CYS A 161 -0.43 -8.42 15.90
CA CYS A 161 -1.06 -9.68 16.27
C CYS A 161 -2.58 -9.64 16.02
N GLU A 162 -3.32 -10.76 16.09
CA GLU A 162 -4.78 -10.75 15.89
C GLU A 162 -5.50 -9.87 16.93
N LEU A 163 -4.98 -9.81 18.15
CA LEU A 163 -5.58 -9.06 19.26
C LEU A 163 -5.63 -7.54 18.97
N ASP A 164 -4.72 -7.05 18.14
CA ASP A 164 -4.62 -5.64 17.78
C ASP A 164 -5.80 -5.13 16.93
N LEU A 165 -6.63 -6.05 16.41
CA LEU A 165 -7.91 -5.74 15.75
C LEU A 165 -8.93 -5.16 16.74
N LYS A 166 -8.81 -5.54 18.02
CA LYS A 166 -9.71 -5.11 19.11
C LYS A 166 -9.05 -4.11 20.05
N GLN A 167 -7.73 -4.10 20.11
CA GLN A 167 -6.94 -3.25 21.01
C GLN A 167 -5.94 -2.43 20.18
N SER A 168 -6.38 -1.25 19.74
CA SER A 168 -5.57 -0.42 18.83
C SER A 168 -4.26 0.05 19.43
N ASP A 169 -4.20 0.23 20.75
CA ASP A 169 -2.99 0.64 21.47
C ASP A 169 -1.79 -0.29 21.23
N LEU A 170 -2.04 -1.57 20.90
CA LEU A 170 -0.98 -2.55 20.66
C LEU A 170 -0.10 -2.19 19.46
N TRP A 171 -0.72 -1.73 18.35
CA TRP A 171 -0.01 -1.32 17.13
C TRP A 171 0.22 0.19 17.08
N GLU A 172 -0.67 1.00 17.66
CA GLU A 172 -0.56 2.45 17.60
C GLU A 172 0.68 3.00 18.31
N ARG A 173 1.15 2.34 19.37
CA ARG A 173 2.34 2.77 20.12
C ARG A 173 3.66 2.60 19.35
N SER A 174 3.70 1.66 18.41
CA SER A 174 4.87 1.35 17.57
C SER A 174 4.81 2.07 16.22
N SER A 175 3.66 2.65 15.88
CA SER A 175 3.38 3.30 14.60
C SER A 175 4.19 4.57 14.37
N PHE A 176 4.91 4.65 13.25
CA PHE A 176 5.47 5.92 12.75
C PHE A 176 4.37 6.91 12.31
N ASN A 177 3.34 6.42 11.62
CA ASN A 177 2.21 7.22 11.15
C ASN A 177 0.90 6.43 11.26
N LYS A 178 0.16 6.70 12.35
CA LYS A 178 -1.10 6.03 12.68
C LYS A 178 -2.17 6.16 11.60
N VAL A 179 -2.22 7.31 10.91
CA VAL A 179 -3.21 7.56 9.86
C VAL A 179 -2.92 6.65 8.66
N LEU A 180 -1.68 6.62 8.18
CA LEU A 180 -1.29 5.76 7.07
C LEU A 180 -1.40 4.28 7.43
N GLN A 181 -0.94 3.87 8.62
CA GLN A 181 -1.02 2.46 9.04
C GLN A 181 -2.47 2.01 9.13
N LYS A 182 -3.38 2.87 9.61
CA LYS A 182 -4.82 2.58 9.64
C LYS A 182 -5.40 2.36 8.24
N GLU A 183 -5.02 3.17 7.25
CA GLU A 183 -5.46 2.96 5.86
C GLU A 183 -4.87 1.70 5.25
N SER A 184 -3.59 1.41 5.49
CA SER A 184 -2.93 0.16 5.09
C SER A 184 -3.62 -1.07 5.71
N ARG A 185 -3.93 -1.02 7.01
CA ARG A 185 -4.69 -2.07 7.73
C ARG A 185 -6.07 -2.29 7.11
N LYS A 186 -6.84 -1.23 6.85
CA LYS A 186 -8.16 -1.33 6.20
C LYS A 186 -8.06 -2.00 4.83
N ARG A 187 -7.09 -1.59 4.01
CA ARG A 187 -6.92 -2.16 2.67
C ARG A 187 -6.56 -3.64 2.75
N ILE A 188 -5.65 -4.05 3.63
CA ILE A 188 -5.32 -5.46 3.85
C ILE A 188 -6.56 -6.26 4.29
N LEU A 189 -7.32 -5.76 5.28
CA LEU A 189 -8.54 -6.43 5.77
C LEU A 189 -9.62 -6.58 4.70
N SER A 190 -9.73 -5.63 3.76
CA SER A 190 -10.68 -5.73 2.64
C SER A 190 -10.30 -6.80 1.62
N LEU A 191 -9.01 -7.16 1.53
CA LEU A 191 -8.48 -8.06 0.51
C LEU A 191 -8.25 -9.47 1.02
N ALA A 192 -7.69 -9.61 2.23
CA ALA A 192 -7.18 -10.86 2.76
C ALA A 192 -8.31 -11.82 3.20
N ASP A 193 -8.06 -13.12 3.01
CA ASP A 193 -8.78 -14.17 3.73
C ASP A 193 -8.02 -14.56 5.00
N HIS A 194 -6.68 -14.53 4.97
CA HIS A 194 -5.81 -14.74 6.12
C HIS A 194 -4.69 -13.70 6.16
N ILE A 195 -4.23 -13.37 7.37
CA ILE A 195 -3.12 -12.44 7.61
C ILE A 195 -2.04 -13.15 8.43
N ILE A 196 -0.79 -13.03 7.99
CA ILE A 196 0.38 -13.37 8.81
C ILE A 196 0.94 -12.05 9.37
N PRO A 197 0.79 -11.81 10.69
CA PRO A 197 1.28 -10.58 11.34
C PRO A 197 2.76 -10.65 11.67
N GLY A 198 3.34 -9.51 12.05
CA GLY A 198 4.74 -9.38 12.45
C GLY A 198 5.09 -10.18 13.70
N HIS A 199 4.20 -10.23 14.69
CA HIS A 199 4.52 -10.73 16.03
C HIS A 199 3.49 -11.70 16.62
N ASP A 200 2.83 -12.50 15.78
CA ASP A 200 1.93 -13.58 16.21
C ASP A 200 1.72 -14.63 15.11
N GLY A 201 0.92 -15.66 15.40
CA GLY A 201 0.48 -16.65 14.42
C GLY A 201 -0.48 -16.06 13.40
N MET A 202 -0.51 -16.69 12.22
CA MET A 202 -1.50 -16.40 11.18
C MET A 202 -2.94 -16.49 11.72
N PHE A 203 -3.80 -15.55 11.33
CA PHE A 203 -5.22 -15.55 11.68
C PHE A 203 -6.13 -15.37 10.46
N GLU A 204 -7.39 -15.81 10.60
CA GLU A 204 -8.42 -15.71 9.57
C GLU A 204 -9.13 -14.35 9.65
N VAL A 205 -9.33 -13.69 8.50
CA VAL A 205 -10.12 -12.47 8.40
C VAL A 205 -11.59 -12.84 8.25
N LYS A 206 -12.34 -12.69 9.36
CA LYS A 206 -13.78 -12.96 9.37
C LYS A 206 -14.52 -12.02 8.40
N SER A 207 -15.58 -12.52 7.76
CA SER A 207 -16.39 -11.74 6.82
C SER A 207 -16.93 -10.43 7.37
N SER A 208 -17.22 -10.35 8.67
CA SER A 208 -17.63 -9.11 9.36
C SER A 208 -16.52 -8.05 9.46
N SER A 209 -15.26 -8.47 9.31
CA SER A 209 -14.07 -7.60 9.32
C SER A 209 -13.69 -7.14 7.91
N LYS A 210 -14.23 -7.78 6.87
CA LYS A 210 -14.15 -7.29 5.50
C LYS A 210 -15.07 -6.07 5.38
N VAL A 211 -14.48 -4.89 5.58
CA VAL A 211 -15.16 -3.63 5.30
C VAL A 211 -15.28 -3.53 3.78
N PHE A 212 -16.39 -4.02 3.24
CA PHE A 212 -16.81 -3.65 1.90
C PHE A 212 -17.32 -2.21 1.99
N GLU A 213 -16.45 -1.24 1.69
CA GLU A 213 -16.99 0.05 1.28
C GLU A 213 -17.76 -0.19 -0.02
N ASN A 214 -19.08 -0.27 0.05
CA ASN A 214 -19.94 0.10 -1.07
C ASN A 214 -19.78 1.62 -1.28
N LYS A 215 -18.59 2.03 -1.69
CA LYS A 215 -18.40 3.26 -2.43
C LYS A 215 -18.33 2.85 -3.88
N CYS A 216 -19.04 3.57 -4.71
CA CYS A 216 -18.77 3.62 -6.13
C CYS A 216 -17.30 4.07 -6.27
N GLU A 217 -16.36 3.12 -6.26
CA GLU A 217 -14.95 3.38 -6.53
C GLU A 217 -14.84 3.64 -8.03
N THR A 218 -15.09 4.90 -8.37
CA THR A 218 -14.52 5.49 -9.56
C THR A 218 -13.00 5.29 -9.42
N LYS A 219 -12.40 4.39 -10.19
CA LYS A 219 -10.94 4.26 -10.31
C LYS A 219 -10.38 5.63 -10.71
N ALA A 220 -9.93 6.41 -9.74
CA ALA A 220 -9.17 7.61 -10.00
C ALA A 220 -7.74 7.17 -10.35
N ILE A 221 -7.46 6.98 -11.64
CA ILE A 221 -6.09 6.91 -12.14
C ILE A 221 -5.53 8.33 -11.99
N TYR A 222 -4.67 8.55 -11.00
CA TYR A 222 -3.96 9.82 -10.82
C TYR A 222 -2.88 9.95 -11.90
N LEU A 223 -3.25 10.45 -13.09
CA LEU A 223 -2.30 10.91 -14.10
C LEU A 223 -1.85 12.33 -13.74
N TYR A 224 -0.72 12.46 -13.05
CA TYR A 224 -0.05 13.75 -12.89
C TYR A 224 0.42 14.24 -14.26
N LYS A 225 -0.30 15.21 -14.84
CA LYS A 225 0.15 15.94 -16.03
C LYS A 225 0.01 17.43 -15.78
N MET A 226 1.15 18.12 -15.66
CA MET A 226 1.22 19.57 -15.44
C MET A 226 0.32 20.32 -16.44
N VAL A 227 -0.61 21.12 -15.94
CA VAL A 227 -1.39 22.07 -16.73
C VAL A 227 -0.76 23.45 -16.57
N ARG A 228 -0.24 24.05 -17.66
CA ARG A 228 0.24 25.44 -17.63
C ARG A 228 -0.94 26.40 -17.66
N VAL A 229 -1.06 27.23 -16.62
CA VAL A 229 -1.96 28.39 -16.58
C VAL A 229 -1.45 29.44 -17.56
N LYS A 230 -2.32 29.97 -18.43
CA LYS A 230 -1.92 30.93 -19.48
C LYS A 230 -2.09 32.40 -19.09
N GLU A 231 -3.09 32.78 -18.29
CA GLU A 231 -3.32 34.18 -17.90
C GLU A 231 -4.06 34.28 -16.55
N SER A 232 -3.73 35.30 -15.77
CA SER A 232 -4.46 35.72 -14.57
C SER A 232 -4.77 37.21 -14.67
N SER A 233 -6.00 37.60 -14.36
CA SER A 233 -6.40 39.00 -14.25
C SER A 233 -7.19 39.21 -12.96
N ARG A 234 -6.80 40.22 -12.17
CA ARG A 234 -7.48 40.60 -10.92
C ARG A 234 -8.76 41.37 -11.22
N PHE A 235 -9.88 40.91 -10.68
CA PHE A 235 -11.13 41.67 -10.63
C PHE A 235 -11.68 41.57 -9.19
N GLY A 236 -11.63 42.68 -8.45
CA GLY A 236 -12.03 42.71 -7.04
C GLY A 236 -11.10 41.90 -6.11
N GLN A 237 -11.61 41.45 -4.96
CA GLN A 237 -10.87 40.64 -3.96
C GLN A 237 -10.67 39.16 -4.37
N GLY A 238 -11.17 38.74 -5.54
CA GLY A 238 -11.02 37.37 -6.06
C GLY A 238 -10.00 37.23 -7.18
N ILE A 239 -9.46 36.02 -7.35
CA ILE A 239 -8.60 35.64 -8.48
C ILE A 239 -9.37 34.71 -9.40
N VAL A 240 -9.45 35.09 -10.67
CA VAL A 240 -10.09 34.28 -11.72
C VAL A 240 -9.01 33.55 -12.51
N PHE A 241 -9.17 32.23 -12.63
CA PHE A 241 -8.35 31.40 -13.53
C PHE A 241 -9.22 30.90 -14.68
N THR A 242 -8.66 30.91 -15.89
CA THR A 242 -9.31 30.31 -17.06
C THR A 242 -8.52 29.09 -17.52
N VAL A 243 -9.14 27.91 -17.39
CA VAL A 243 -8.59 26.66 -17.93
C VAL A 243 -9.22 26.42 -19.29
N GLN A 244 -8.50 26.69 -20.38
CA GLN A 244 -8.93 26.33 -21.72
C GLN A 244 -8.42 24.92 -22.05
N ARG A 245 -9.27 23.91 -21.90
CA ARG A 245 -9.01 22.57 -22.42
C ARG A 245 -10.30 21.91 -22.91
N GLN A 246 -10.17 21.13 -23.96
CA GLN A 246 -11.24 20.28 -24.48
C GLN A 246 -11.21 18.98 -23.68
N PHE A 247 -12.35 18.64 -23.08
CA PHE A 247 -12.53 17.44 -22.26
C PHE A 247 -13.54 16.52 -22.94
N ASP A 248 -13.36 15.21 -22.80
CA ASP A 248 -14.32 14.23 -23.31
C ASP A 248 -15.55 14.16 -22.40
N LEU A 249 -16.65 13.59 -22.91
CA LEU A 249 -18.00 13.71 -22.33
C LEU A 249 -18.17 13.15 -20.90
N ASN A 250 -17.16 12.46 -20.37
CA ASN A 250 -17.19 11.90 -19.03
C ASN A 250 -16.10 12.45 -18.09
N THR A 251 -15.45 13.56 -18.43
CA THR A 251 -14.39 14.07 -17.58
C THR A 251 -14.95 14.75 -16.30
N MET A 252 -14.50 14.31 -15.12
CA MET A 252 -14.76 15.00 -13.84
C MET A 252 -13.56 15.89 -13.48
N LEU A 253 -13.84 17.13 -13.06
CA LEU A 253 -12.81 18.08 -12.63
C LEU A 253 -12.82 18.22 -11.10
N PHE A 254 -11.66 18.05 -10.47
CA PHE A 254 -11.49 18.28 -9.03
C PHE A 254 -10.48 19.42 -8.81
N LEU A 255 -10.84 20.37 -7.95
CA LEU A 255 -9.96 21.44 -7.49
C LEU A 255 -9.66 21.19 -6.01
N THR A 256 -8.44 20.75 -5.71
CA THR A 256 -7.94 20.61 -4.34
C THR A 256 -6.99 21.75 -4.01
N PHE A 257 -7.26 22.44 -2.90
CA PHE A 257 -6.37 23.43 -2.34
C PHE A 257 -5.57 22.78 -1.22
N SER A 258 -4.24 22.83 -1.28
CA SER A 258 -3.38 22.43 -0.16
C SER A 258 -2.77 23.68 0.46
N GLU A 259 -3.04 23.95 1.74
CA GLU A 259 -2.29 24.95 2.49
C GLU A 259 -0.88 24.40 2.77
N SER A 260 0.15 25.03 2.21
CA SER A 260 1.53 24.79 2.67
C SER A 260 1.72 25.51 4.01
N ASN A 261 2.00 24.76 5.08
CA ASN A 261 2.25 25.28 6.42
C ASN A 261 3.31 26.41 6.42
N GLY A 262 2.86 27.64 6.59
CA GLY A 262 3.67 28.80 6.97
C GLY A 262 3.13 29.36 8.28
N PHE A 263 3.97 29.43 9.30
CA PHE A 263 3.67 30.00 10.61
C PHE A 263 3.01 31.39 10.50
N LEU A 264 1.87 31.59 11.16
CA LEU A 264 1.36 32.92 11.53
C LEU A 264 0.92 32.91 13.00
N GLU A 265 1.57 33.77 13.78
CA GLU A 265 1.20 34.10 15.16
C GLU A 265 -0.11 34.90 15.21
N ASN A 266 -0.87 34.69 16.29
CA ASN A 266 -2.02 35.45 16.80
C ASN A 266 -3.41 35.23 16.14
N ASN A 267 -4.25 34.52 16.92
CA ASN A 267 -5.66 34.79 17.19
C ASN A 267 -6.64 34.97 16.01
N GLN A 268 -7.28 33.87 15.59
CA GLN A 268 -8.71 33.58 15.81
C GLN A 268 -9.13 32.47 14.84
N CYS A 269 -9.17 31.23 15.34
CA CYS A 269 -9.80 30.13 14.63
C CYS A 269 -11.33 30.34 14.66
N GLN A 270 -11.92 30.83 13.57
CA GLN A 270 -13.35 30.67 13.32
C GLN A 270 -13.57 29.52 12.34
N LYS A 271 -14.08 28.43 12.92
CA LYS A 271 -14.73 27.29 12.28
C LYS A 271 -15.52 27.73 11.03
N VAL A 272 -15.05 27.36 9.83
CA VAL A 272 -15.90 27.40 8.64
C VAL A 272 -16.72 26.12 8.65
N ASN A 273 -18.01 26.25 8.95
CA ASN A 273 -18.99 25.19 8.81
C ASN A 273 -19.13 24.85 7.33
N ILE A 274 -18.75 23.65 6.94
CA ILE A 274 -19.15 23.07 5.65
C ILE A 274 -20.65 22.76 5.78
N VAL A 275 -21.48 23.67 5.27
CA VAL A 275 -22.92 23.49 5.22
C VAL A 275 -23.23 22.53 4.07
N ASP A 276 -23.57 21.31 4.46
CA ASP A 276 -24.34 20.32 3.70
C ASP A 276 -23.64 19.62 2.51
N TRP A 277 -23.33 18.34 2.71
CA TRP A 277 -22.81 17.42 1.69
C TRP A 277 -23.86 16.99 0.65
N LYS A 278 -25.07 17.55 0.64
CA LYS A 278 -26.19 17.08 -0.21
C LYS A 278 -26.46 17.85 -1.50
N SER A 279 -25.65 18.84 -1.89
CA SER A 279 -25.87 19.56 -3.15
C SER A 279 -24.82 19.22 -4.21
N LEU A 280 -24.76 17.94 -4.59
CA LEU A 280 -24.11 17.52 -5.85
C LEU A 280 -25.03 17.91 -7.01
N ALA A 281 -24.72 19.02 -7.67
CA ALA A 281 -25.42 19.44 -8.88
C ALA A 281 -25.12 18.45 -10.03
N PHE A 282 -26.11 17.65 -10.41
CA PHE A 282 -26.08 16.86 -11.64
C PHE A 282 -26.24 17.80 -12.84
N CYS A 283 -25.18 18.01 -13.61
CA CYS A 283 -25.28 18.64 -14.93
C CYS A 283 -24.89 17.63 -16.01
N LYS A 284 -25.89 17.10 -16.72
CA LYS A 284 -25.69 16.44 -18.02
C LYS A 284 -25.43 17.54 -19.06
N ALA A 285 -24.18 17.94 -19.23
CA ALA A 285 -23.84 18.98 -20.20
C ALA A 285 -23.62 18.37 -21.59
N LYS A 286 -24.48 18.75 -22.54
CA LYS A 286 -24.14 18.70 -23.98
C LYS A 286 -23.05 19.74 -24.23
N MET A 287 -22.01 19.37 -24.97
CA MET A 287 -20.88 20.19 -25.43
C MET A 287 -21.05 21.71 -25.30
N ILE A 288 -20.45 22.31 -24.27
CA ILE A 288 -20.32 23.77 -24.12
C ILE A 288 -18.94 24.05 -23.49
N ASN A 289 -18.19 25.00 -24.06
CA ASN A 289 -17.02 25.58 -23.40
C ASN A 289 -17.45 26.17 -22.05
N MET A 290 -17.00 25.58 -20.94
CA MET A 290 -17.32 26.10 -19.60
C MET A 290 -16.21 27.01 -19.08
N ASN A 291 -16.58 28.22 -18.68
CA ASN A 291 -15.74 29.13 -17.90
C ASN A 291 -16.15 29.01 -16.44
N PHE A 292 -15.19 28.78 -15.54
CA PHE A 292 -15.44 28.81 -14.10
C PHE A 292 -14.88 30.11 -13.51
N THR A 293 -15.62 30.72 -12.58
CA THR A 293 -15.18 31.90 -11.81
C THR A 293 -15.22 31.53 -10.34
N LEU A 294 -14.09 31.65 -9.64
CA LEU A 294 -14.01 31.47 -8.20
C LEU A 294 -13.83 32.85 -7.55
N THR A 295 -14.73 33.20 -6.63
CA THR A 295 -14.64 34.44 -5.86
C THR A 295 -14.23 34.08 -4.44
N ILE A 296 -13.13 34.67 -3.94
CA ILE A 296 -12.66 34.50 -2.57
C ILE A 296 -12.81 35.87 -1.89
N ASP A 297 -13.59 35.95 -0.81
CA ASP A 297 -13.98 37.21 -0.15
C ASP A 297 -12.96 37.71 0.90
N GLN A 298 -11.69 37.29 0.81
CA GLN A 298 -10.61 37.79 1.67
C GLN A 298 -9.28 37.91 0.91
N GLU A 299 -8.41 38.83 1.35
CA GLU A 299 -7.06 39.01 0.77
C GLU A 299 -6.21 37.75 0.97
N VAL A 300 -6.00 37.00 -0.11
CA VAL A 300 -5.07 35.86 -0.13
C VAL A 300 -3.75 36.30 -0.77
N TYR A 301 -2.67 36.25 0.01
CA TYR A 301 -1.31 36.41 -0.51
C TYR A 301 -0.83 35.07 -1.06
N LEU A 302 -0.71 34.97 -2.38
CA LEU A 302 -0.30 33.75 -3.06
C LEU A 302 1.22 33.68 -3.20
N PHE A 303 1.81 32.72 -2.49
CA PHE A 303 3.15 32.24 -2.77
C PHE A 303 3.04 30.80 -3.29
N SER A 304 3.46 30.63 -4.56
CA SER A 304 3.64 29.36 -5.29
C SER A 304 2.41 28.69 -5.93
N THR A 305 2.71 27.88 -6.95
CA THR A 305 1.90 27.39 -8.07
C THR A 305 0.78 26.43 -7.67
N PHE A 306 -0.38 26.56 -8.32
CA PHE A 306 -1.51 25.63 -8.19
C PHE A 306 -1.43 24.48 -9.21
N ASP A 307 -1.77 23.28 -8.75
CA ASP A 307 -1.99 22.10 -9.61
C ASP A 307 -3.49 21.84 -9.77
N ILE A 308 -3.95 21.64 -11.02
CA ILE A 308 -5.33 21.28 -11.36
C ILE A 308 -5.31 19.95 -12.12
N GLY A 309 -6.00 18.93 -11.59
CA GLY A 309 -6.14 17.61 -12.21
C GLY A 309 -7.50 17.42 -12.90
N ALA A 310 -7.55 16.56 -13.93
CA ALA A 310 -8.78 16.15 -14.62
C ALA A 310 -8.75 14.62 -14.87
N VAL A 311 -9.91 13.96 -14.76
CA VAL A 311 -10.05 12.48 -14.88
C VAL A 311 -10.98 12.14 -16.04
N ASP A 312 -10.52 11.33 -17.00
CA ASP A 312 -11.39 10.74 -18.04
C ASP A 312 -11.96 9.39 -17.60
N VAL A 313 -13.26 9.19 -17.82
CA VAL A 313 -13.96 7.95 -17.42
C VAL A 313 -14.30 7.15 -18.68
N ASP A 314 -13.55 6.07 -18.90
CA ASP A 314 -13.72 5.17 -20.03
C ASP A 314 -14.88 4.19 -19.82
N ASN A 315 -15.71 4.02 -20.84
CA ASN A 315 -17.03 3.37 -20.79
C ASN A 315 -16.96 1.88 -21.16
N SER A 316 -16.14 1.08 -20.46
CA SER A 316 -16.10 -0.38 -20.64
C SER A 316 -16.57 -1.14 -19.40
N ILE A 317 -17.81 -0.89 -18.98
CA ILE A 317 -18.60 -1.87 -18.24
C ILE A 317 -19.89 -2.06 -19.04
N ALA A 318 -19.83 -2.98 -20.01
CA ALA A 318 -21.00 -3.53 -20.66
C ALA A 318 -20.85 -5.07 -20.68
N ASN A 319 -21.76 -5.72 -19.95
CA ASN A 319 -22.18 -7.11 -20.06
C ASN A 319 -21.16 -8.23 -19.74
N ASN A 320 -21.14 -8.66 -18.48
CA ASN A 320 -21.64 -9.97 -18.00
C ASN A 320 -21.21 -10.22 -16.55
#